data_AF-A0A651DEL5-F1
#
_entry.id   AF-A0A651DEL5-F1
#
_cell.length_a   1.000
_cell.length_b   1.000
_cell.length_c   1.000
_cell.angle_alpha   90.00
_cell.angle_beta   90.00
_cell.angle_gamma   90.00
#
_symmetry.space_group_name_H-M   'P 1'
#
loop_
_entity.id
_entity.type
_entity.pdbx_description
1 polymer ?
#
loop_
_entity_poly.entity_id
_entity_poly.type
_entity_poly.pdbx_seq_one_letter_code
_entity_poly.pdbx_strand_id
1 'polypeptide(L)'
;MALVQITWEQRHVPYTSHPSAGHVYLSGQRGFTLIELMIVVVIIGIVASFAYPSYTRHVQKSMRSDAHAGLTQAAAALERCYTRTYTYRHCPISENSPNNHYTISVAIRGNGHYVLSASTEQNDGCAESMTLDTLGERLPDACW
;
A
#
# COMPACT_ATOMS: atom_id res chain seq x y z
N MET A 1 85.52 -48.34 37.00
CA MET A 1 84.64 -47.55 36.10
C MET A 1 83.44 -47.14 36.93
N ALA A 2 83.38 -45.86 37.33
CA ALA A 2 82.59 -45.39 38.46
C ALA A 2 81.09 -45.29 38.14
N LEU A 3 80.27 -45.95 38.95
CA LEU A 3 78.81 -45.82 38.96
C LEU A 3 78.44 -44.59 39.81
N VAL A 4 77.95 -43.54 39.16
CA VAL A 4 77.42 -42.34 39.80
C VAL A 4 75.99 -42.62 40.25
N GLN A 5 75.79 -42.75 41.56
CA GLN A 5 74.47 -42.84 42.20
C GLN A 5 73.87 -41.42 42.27
N ILE A 6 72.91 -41.11 41.40
CA ILE A 6 72.14 -39.85 41.44
C ILE A 6 70.97 -40.07 42.40
N THR A 7 71.09 -39.58 43.63
CA THR A 7 70.00 -39.52 44.61
C THR A 7 69.09 -38.34 44.27
N TRP A 8 67.87 -38.62 43.81
CA TRP A 8 66.86 -37.59 43.51
C TRP A 8 66.16 -37.16 44.81
N GLU A 9 66.47 -35.96 45.29
CA GLU A 9 65.75 -35.29 46.38
C GLU A 9 64.36 -34.85 45.89
N GLN A 10 63.29 -35.47 46.38
CA GLN A 10 61.91 -35.15 46.02
C GLN A 10 61.46 -33.81 46.62
N ARG A 11 61.77 -32.71 45.94
CA ARG A 11 61.19 -31.40 46.23
C ARG A 11 59.73 -31.38 45.75
N HIS A 12 58.81 -31.54 46.70
CA HIS A 12 57.38 -31.40 46.47
C HIS A 12 57.06 -29.94 46.11
N VAL A 13 56.52 -29.72 44.92
CA VAL A 13 55.97 -28.42 44.51
C VAL A 13 54.49 -28.42 44.89
N PRO A 14 54.01 -27.52 45.77
CA PRO A 14 52.59 -27.47 46.10
C PRO A 14 51.81 -26.98 44.88
N TYR A 15 50.83 -27.78 44.42
CA TYR A 15 49.89 -27.37 43.39
C TYR A 15 48.93 -26.34 44.02
N THR A 16 49.12 -25.06 43.72
CA THR A 16 48.13 -24.03 44.06
C THR A 16 47.05 -24.07 42.98
N SER A 17 45.82 -24.42 43.36
CA SER A 17 44.67 -24.28 42.48
C SER A 17 44.38 -22.79 42.31
N HIS A 18 44.65 -22.25 41.11
CA HIS A 18 44.25 -20.89 40.78
C HIS A 18 42.73 -20.84 40.59
N PRO A 19 42.00 -19.96 41.30
CA PRO A 19 40.61 -19.70 40.97
C PRO A 19 40.56 -19.01 39.60
N SER A 20 40.04 -19.70 38.60
CA SER A 20 39.68 -19.10 37.32
C SER A 20 38.52 -18.15 37.57
N ALA A 21 38.83 -16.88 37.79
CA ALA A 21 37.84 -15.81 37.79
C ALA A 21 37.15 -15.83 36.42
N GLY A 22 35.93 -16.36 36.39
CA GLY A 22 35.06 -16.27 35.24
C GLY A 22 34.82 -14.79 34.95
N HIS A 23 35.42 -14.27 33.89
CA HIS A 23 35.09 -12.96 33.37
C HIS A 23 33.65 -13.03 32.85
N VAL A 24 32.72 -12.57 33.68
CA VAL A 24 31.38 -12.19 33.25
C VAL A 24 31.58 -11.02 32.29
N TYR A 25 31.65 -11.30 31.00
CA TYR A 25 31.50 -10.25 29.99
C TYR A 25 30.06 -9.76 30.11
N LEU A 26 29.85 -8.72 30.92
CA LEU A 26 28.65 -7.90 30.86
C LEU A 26 28.44 -7.56 29.38
N SER A 27 27.41 -8.16 28.79
CA SER A 27 27.02 -7.89 27.41
C SER A 27 26.78 -6.40 27.31
N GLY A 28 27.72 -5.69 26.69
CA GLY A 28 27.63 -4.23 26.53
C GLY A 28 26.31 -3.89 25.85
N GLN A 29 25.57 -2.94 26.42
CA GLN A 29 24.39 -2.38 25.79
C GLN A 29 24.82 -1.79 24.45
N ARG A 30 24.50 -2.47 23.35
CA ARG A 30 24.72 -1.98 21.99
C ARG A 30 23.68 -0.89 21.71
N GLY A 31 24.08 0.36 21.90
CA GLY A 31 23.28 1.51 21.50
C GLY A 31 23.40 1.78 20.00
N PHE A 32 22.31 2.26 19.39
CA PHE A 32 22.29 2.77 18.03
C PHE A 32 23.11 4.07 17.98
N THR A 33 23.97 4.24 16.97
CA THR A 33 24.73 5.48 16.85
C THR A 33 23.88 6.58 16.18
N LEU A 34 24.13 7.85 16.53
CA LEU A 34 23.43 8.97 15.91
C LEU A 34 23.68 9.01 14.39
N ILE A 35 24.89 8.64 13.96
CA ILE A 35 25.26 8.60 12.54
C ILE A 35 24.57 7.47 11.77
N GLU A 36 24.35 6.32 12.41
CA GLU A 36 23.59 5.21 11.81
C GLU A 36 22.15 5.63 11.53
N LEU A 37 21.53 6.37 12.46
CA LEU A 37 20.20 6.93 12.26
C LEU A 37 20.18 7.97 11.13
N MET A 38 21.18 8.85 11.03
CA MET A 38 21.24 9.84 9.95
C MET A 38 21.29 9.18 8.57
N ILE A 39 22.09 8.12 8.40
CA ILE A 39 22.17 7.40 7.13
C ILE A 39 20.82 6.75 6.78
N VAL A 40 20.16 6.13 7.77
CA VAL A 40 18.83 5.51 7.58
C VAL A 40 17.80 6.53 7.11
N VAL A 41 17.73 7.71 7.74
CA VAL A 41 16.79 8.77 7.34
C VAL A 41 17.08 9.27 5.93
N VAL A 42 18.36 9.42 5.56
CA VAL A 42 18.76 9.80 4.20
C VAL A 42 18.28 8.78 3.18
N ILE A 43 18.47 7.48 3.44
CA ILE A 43 18.03 6.41 2.53
C ILE A 43 16.50 6.41 2.39
N ILE A 44 15.77 6.52 3.51
CA ILE A 44 14.30 6.57 3.49
C ILE A 44 13.82 7.80 2.72
N GLY A 45 14.46 8.96 2.88
CA GLY A 45 14.13 10.17 2.14
C GLY A 45 14.25 9.99 0.63
N ILE A 46 15.31 9.34 0.16
CA ILE A 46 15.50 9.04 -1.26
C ILE A 46 14.40 8.11 -1.78
N VAL A 47 14.12 7.02 -1.07
CA VAL A 47 13.09 6.04 -1.47
C VAL A 47 11.69 6.68 -1.47
N ALA A 48 11.36 7.45 -0.44
CA ALA A 48 10.05 8.09 -0.29
C ALA A 48 9.72 9.03 -1.46
N SER A 49 10.72 9.70 -2.03
CA SER A 49 10.53 10.62 -3.16
C SER A 49 9.93 9.97 -4.40
N PHE A 50 10.23 8.69 -4.65
CA PHE A 50 9.66 7.92 -5.77
C PHE A 50 8.45 7.09 -5.35
N ALA A 51 8.50 6.53 -4.14
CA ALA A 51 7.45 5.65 -3.62
C ALA A 51 6.12 6.39 -3.44
N TYR A 52 6.16 7.60 -2.89
CA TYR A 52 4.95 8.38 -2.60
C TYR A 52 4.11 8.70 -3.86
N PRO A 53 4.65 9.36 -4.90
CA PRO A 53 3.85 9.66 -6.10
C PRO A 53 3.44 8.41 -6.88
N SER A 54 4.19 7.29 -6.77
CA SER A 54 3.80 6.03 -7.38
C SER A 54 2.59 5.42 -6.69
N TYR A 55 2.57 5.43 -5.36
CA TYR A 55 1.46 4.91 -4.57
C TYR A 55 0.18 5.72 -4.79
N THR A 56 0.26 7.05 -4.78
CA THR A 56 -0.93 7.90 -5.00
C THR A 56 -1.55 7.65 -6.37
N ARG A 57 -0.75 7.54 -7.43
CA ARG A 57 -1.25 7.19 -8.77
C ARG A 57 -1.91 5.81 -8.82
N HIS A 58 -1.40 4.84 -8.07
CA HIS A 58 -2.01 3.51 -8.00
C HIS A 58 -3.41 3.56 -7.36
N VAL A 59 -3.53 4.26 -6.23
CA VAL A 59 -4.83 4.46 -5.55
C VAL A 59 -5.81 5.20 -6.46
N GLN A 60 -5.37 6.29 -7.09
CA GLN A 60 -6.17 7.04 -8.07
C GLN A 60 -6.70 6.15 -9.20
N LYS A 61 -5.84 5.30 -9.79
CA LYS A 61 -6.26 4.34 -10.81
C LYS A 61 -7.29 3.34 -10.28
N SER A 62 -7.11 2.85 -9.06
CA SER A 62 -8.08 1.95 -8.41
C SER A 62 -9.44 2.61 -8.22
N MET A 63 -9.45 3.89 -7.81
CA MET A 63 -10.68 4.67 -7.66
C MET A 63 -11.39 4.85 -9.00
N ARG A 64 -10.68 5.20 -10.07
CA ARG A 64 -11.30 5.33 -11.41
C ARG A 64 -11.89 4.01 -11.91
N SER A 65 -11.24 2.88 -11.62
CA SER A 65 -11.82 1.56 -11.92
C SER A 65 -13.14 1.32 -11.17
N ASP A 66 -13.27 1.86 -9.95
CA ASP A 66 -14.52 1.81 -9.19
C ASP A 66 -15.61 2.69 -9.82
N ALA A 67 -15.25 3.88 -10.31
CA ALA A 67 -16.15 4.73 -11.09
C ALA A 67 -16.67 4.01 -12.34
N HIS A 68 -15.79 3.36 -13.11
CA HIS A 68 -16.17 2.57 -14.29
C HIS A 68 -17.16 1.46 -13.93
N ALA A 69 -16.89 0.73 -12.84
CA ALA A 69 -17.77 -0.32 -12.38
C ALA A 69 -19.15 0.25 -11.97
N GLY A 70 -19.19 1.38 -11.26
CA GLY A 70 -20.43 2.06 -10.91
C GLY A 70 -21.24 2.52 -12.12
N LEU A 71 -20.60 3.21 -13.07
CA LEU A 71 -21.24 3.71 -14.29
C LEU A 71 -21.78 2.57 -15.15
N THR A 72 -21.01 1.49 -15.35
CA THR A 72 -21.45 0.34 -16.15
C THR A 72 -22.60 -0.43 -15.49
N GLN A 73 -22.60 -0.55 -14.15
CA GLN A 73 -23.70 -1.15 -13.41
C GLN A 73 -24.97 -0.31 -13.51
N ALA A 74 -24.85 1.01 -13.39
CA ALA A 74 -25.97 1.94 -13.55
C ALA A 74 -26.53 1.91 -14.98
N ALA A 75 -25.67 1.92 -16.01
CA ALA A 75 -26.09 1.78 -17.41
C ALA A 75 -26.87 0.47 -17.63
N ALA A 76 -26.33 -0.65 -17.15
CA ALA A 76 -27.02 -1.94 -17.24
C ALA A 76 -28.36 -1.96 -16.49
N ALA A 77 -28.49 -1.23 -15.38
CA ALA A 77 -29.75 -1.09 -14.66
C ALA A 77 -30.78 -0.25 -15.43
N LEU A 78 -30.33 0.83 -16.08
CA LEU A 78 -31.15 1.66 -16.96
C LEU A 78 -31.67 0.86 -18.16
N GLU A 79 -30.84 0.07 -18.84
CA GLU A 79 -31.30 -0.76 -19.98
C GLU A 79 -32.30 -1.84 -19.55
N ARG A 80 -32.06 -2.47 -18.40
CA ARG A 80 -33.01 -3.44 -17.81
C ARG A 80 -34.35 -2.80 -17.48
N CYS A 81 -34.32 -1.57 -16.96
CA CYS A 81 -35.53 -0.80 -16.66
C CYS A 81 -36.27 -0.41 -17.94
N TYR A 82 -35.56 0.13 -18.94
CA TYR A 82 -36.13 0.54 -20.22
C TYR A 82 -36.85 -0.61 -20.94
N THR A 83 -36.29 -1.82 -20.89
CA THR A 83 -36.95 -3.02 -21.46
C THR A 83 -38.32 -3.32 -20.83
N ARG A 84 -38.58 -2.84 -19.61
CA ARG A 84 -39.85 -3.06 -18.89
C ARG A 84 -40.82 -1.88 -18.99
N THR A 85 -40.30 -0.66 -18.93
CA THR A 85 -41.11 0.56 -18.80
C THR A 85 -41.12 1.42 -20.06
N TYR A 86 -40.28 1.10 -21.06
CA TYR A 86 -40.02 1.89 -22.27
C TYR A 86 -39.57 3.34 -21.98
N THR A 87 -39.05 3.59 -20.77
CA THR A 87 -38.55 4.91 -20.37
C THR A 87 -37.40 4.75 -19.38
N TYR A 88 -36.43 5.68 -19.44
CA TYR A 88 -35.35 5.77 -18.45
C TYR A 88 -35.76 6.60 -17.21
N ARG A 89 -36.96 7.21 -17.22
CA ARG A 89 -37.48 7.97 -16.08
C ARG A 89 -37.89 7.05 -14.94
N HIS A 90 -37.57 7.46 -13.71
CA HIS A 90 -37.87 6.70 -12.48
C HIS A 90 -37.25 5.30 -12.43
N CYS A 91 -36.16 5.08 -13.16
CA CYS A 91 -35.41 3.84 -13.08
C CYS A 91 -34.48 3.86 -11.86
N PRO A 92 -34.53 2.85 -10.98
CA PRO A 92 -33.63 2.78 -9.84
C PRO A 92 -32.21 2.45 -10.33
N ILE A 93 -31.24 3.20 -9.84
CA ILE A 93 -29.80 2.94 -10.01
C ILE A 93 -29.12 2.97 -8.63
N SER A 94 -27.92 2.39 -8.54
CA SER A 94 -27.07 2.63 -7.38
C SER A 94 -26.51 4.05 -7.46
N GLU A 95 -26.74 4.85 -6.43
CA GLU A 95 -26.20 6.22 -6.33
C GLU A 95 -24.72 6.24 -5.95
N ASN A 96 -24.17 5.09 -5.52
CA ASN A 96 -22.76 4.96 -5.18
C ASN A 96 -22.08 3.93 -6.07
N SER A 97 -20.79 4.15 -6.32
CA SER A 97 -19.92 3.14 -6.89
C SER A 97 -19.72 1.95 -5.91
N PRO A 98 -19.28 0.78 -6.39
CA PRO A 98 -19.18 -0.43 -5.55
C PRO A 98 -18.38 -0.27 -4.27
N ASN A 99 -17.30 0.52 -4.30
CA ASN A 99 -16.46 0.80 -3.13
C ASN A 99 -16.74 2.18 -2.50
N ASN A 100 -17.84 2.83 -2.85
CA ASN A 100 -18.27 4.15 -2.34
C ASN A 100 -17.24 5.28 -2.56
N HIS A 101 -16.41 5.20 -3.59
CA HIS A 101 -15.48 6.28 -3.95
C HIS A 101 -16.15 7.39 -4.77
N TYR A 102 -17.22 7.07 -5.51
CA TYR A 102 -17.94 8.00 -6.37
C TYR A 102 -19.43 7.99 -6.10
N THR A 103 -20.04 9.15 -6.25
CA THR A 103 -21.49 9.32 -6.38
C THR A 103 -21.86 9.28 -7.85
N ILE A 104 -22.80 8.41 -8.19
CA ILE A 104 -23.32 8.18 -9.53
C ILE A 104 -24.66 8.90 -9.65
N SER A 105 -24.77 9.78 -10.64
CA SER A 105 -26.01 10.49 -10.96
C SER A 105 -26.41 10.24 -12.41
N VAL A 106 -27.71 10.41 -12.69
CA VAL A 106 -28.27 10.24 -14.03
C VAL A 106 -29.00 11.51 -14.46
N ALA A 107 -28.67 11.99 -15.65
CA ALA A 107 -29.38 13.07 -16.33
C ALA A 107 -30.09 12.53 -17.57
N ILE A 108 -31.43 12.56 -17.56
CA ILE A 108 -32.23 12.14 -18.72
C ILE A 108 -32.36 13.30 -19.71
N ARG A 109 -31.94 13.09 -20.96
CA ARG A 109 -31.97 14.08 -22.05
C ARG A 109 -32.99 13.63 -23.11
N GLY A 110 -34.25 14.05 -22.98
CA GLY A 110 -35.29 13.67 -23.93
C GLY A 110 -35.65 12.18 -23.91
N ASN A 111 -36.26 11.70 -25.00
CA ASN A 111 -36.71 10.31 -25.11
C ASN A 111 -35.57 9.45 -25.67
N GLY A 112 -34.98 8.60 -24.83
CA GLY A 112 -33.99 7.61 -25.26
C GLY A 112 -32.52 7.97 -25.01
N HIS A 113 -32.23 9.16 -24.47
CA HIS A 113 -30.86 9.52 -24.07
C HIS A 113 -30.75 9.76 -22.57
N TYR A 114 -29.71 9.21 -21.97
CA TYR A 114 -29.25 9.52 -20.62
C TYR A 114 -27.76 9.82 -20.65
N VAL A 115 -27.32 10.57 -19.66
CA VAL A 115 -25.91 10.75 -19.32
C VAL A 115 -25.75 10.38 -17.87
N LEU A 116 -24.93 9.37 -17.61
CA LEU A 116 -24.47 9.01 -16.28
C LEU A 116 -23.24 9.84 -15.95
N SER A 117 -23.10 10.24 -14.68
CA SER A 117 -21.96 11.02 -14.20
C SER A 117 -21.49 10.46 -12.87
N ALA A 118 -20.19 10.18 -12.77
CA ALA A 118 -19.51 9.76 -11.55
C ALA A 118 -18.67 10.93 -11.04
N SER A 119 -19.05 11.46 -9.88
CA SER A 119 -18.35 12.56 -9.21
C SER A 119 -17.77 12.09 -7.88
N THR A 120 -16.61 12.61 -7.50
CA THR A 120 -15.98 12.37 -6.20
C THR A 120 -15.37 13.66 -5.66
N GLU A 121 -15.31 13.80 -4.34
CA GLU A 121 -14.59 14.90 -3.67
C GLU A 121 -13.10 14.55 -3.46
N GLN A 122 -12.72 13.30 -3.73
CA GLN A 122 -11.36 12.82 -3.55
C GLN A 122 -10.49 13.14 -4.76
N ASN A 123 -9.18 13.30 -4.56
CA ASN A 123 -8.24 13.50 -5.65
C ASN A 123 -7.97 12.16 -6.37
N ASP A 124 -8.70 11.91 -7.44
CA ASP A 124 -8.59 10.76 -8.33
C ASP A 124 -7.63 11.01 -9.54
N GLY A 125 -6.97 12.17 -9.55
CA GLY A 125 -6.10 12.61 -10.65
C GLY A 125 -6.86 13.04 -11.91
N CYS A 126 -8.19 13.18 -11.84
CA CYS A 126 -9.03 13.69 -12.92
C CYS A 126 -9.45 15.14 -12.65
N ALA A 127 -9.52 15.94 -13.70
CA ALA A 127 -9.92 17.34 -13.59
C ALA A 127 -11.45 17.50 -13.53
N GLU A 128 -12.20 16.55 -14.10
CA GLU A 128 -13.65 16.60 -14.25
C GLU A 128 -14.29 15.25 -13.93
N SER A 129 -15.60 15.26 -13.67
CA SER A 129 -16.37 14.02 -13.42
C SER A 129 -16.43 13.13 -14.65
N MET A 130 -16.41 11.83 -14.43
CA MET A 130 -16.44 10.85 -15.51
C MET A 130 -17.87 10.61 -15.98
N THR A 131 -18.11 10.65 -17.28
CA THR A 131 -19.45 10.53 -17.85
C THR A 131 -19.56 9.39 -18.85
N LEU A 132 -20.71 8.71 -18.83
CA LEU A 132 -21.06 7.65 -19.76
C LEU A 132 -22.45 7.93 -20.31
N ASP A 133 -22.57 8.06 -21.62
CA ASP A 133 -23.87 8.30 -22.27
C ASP A 133 -24.53 7.00 -22.78
N THR A 134 -25.70 7.13 -23.40
CA THR A 134 -26.42 6.00 -24.02
C THR A 134 -25.73 5.40 -25.25
N LEU A 135 -24.86 6.15 -25.92
CA LEU A 135 -24.11 5.70 -27.08
C LEU A 135 -22.79 5.03 -26.69
N GLY A 136 -22.45 5.04 -25.40
CA GLY A 136 -21.19 4.54 -24.87
C GLY A 136 -20.04 5.52 -25.01
N GLU A 137 -20.32 6.79 -25.33
CA GLU A 137 -19.36 7.89 -25.27
C GLU A 137 -18.92 8.10 -23.82
N ARG A 138 -17.60 8.21 -23.65
CA ARG A 138 -16.92 8.23 -22.36
C ARG A 138 -16.07 9.47 -22.30
N LEU A 139 -16.36 10.37 -21.37
CA LEU A 139 -15.58 11.59 -21.20
C LEU A 139 -15.17 11.79 -19.74
N PRO A 140 -14.06 12.49 -19.48
CA PRO A 140 -12.98 12.81 -20.42
C PRO A 140 -12.06 11.58 -20.65
N ASP A 141 -11.60 11.34 -21.89
CA ASP A 141 -10.81 10.15 -22.29
C ASP A 141 -9.60 9.86 -21.39
N ALA A 142 -8.95 10.89 -20.85
CA ALA A 142 -7.78 10.76 -19.97
C ALA A 142 -8.08 10.03 -18.64
N CYS A 143 -9.36 9.94 -18.26
CA CYS A 143 -9.83 9.37 -17.01
C CYS A 143 -10.38 7.95 -17.16
N TRP A 144 -10.49 7.46 -18.40
CA TRP A 144 -11.01 6.13 -18.71
C TRP A 144 -9.92 5.05 -18.86
#